data_AF-A0A0C3NGH3-F1
#
_entry.id   AF-A0A0C3NGH3-F1
#
_cell.length_a   1.000
_cell.length_b   1.000
_cell.length_c   1.000
_cell.angle_alpha   90.00
_cell.angle_beta   90.00
_cell.angle_gamma   90.00
#
_symmetry.space_group_name_H-M   'P 1'
#
loop_
_entity.id
_entity.type
_entity.pdbx_description
1 polymer ?
#
loop_
_entity_poly.entity_id
_entity_poly.type
_entity_poly.pdbx_seq_one_letter_code
_entity_poly.pdbx_strand_id
1 'polypeptide(L)' 'QTQNDYICEWLPHKEEFMRVLLELEAPPDPRNCISCGTDGLYRCTDCLHQP' A
#
# COMPACT_ATOMS: atom_id res chain seq x y z
N GLN A 1 16.76 -11.57 -26.17
CA GLN A 1 15.66 -11.37 -25.22
C GLN A 1 15.47 -12.67 -24.45
N THR A 2 15.86 -12.73 -23.18
CA THR A 2 15.56 -13.86 -22.29
C THR A 2 14.17 -13.68 -21.68
N GLN A 3 13.62 -14.75 -21.10
CA GLN A 3 12.34 -14.69 -20.39
C GLN A 3 12.34 -13.66 -19.24
N ASN A 4 13.51 -13.34 -18.69
CA ASN A 4 13.63 -12.48 -17.50
C ASN A 4 13.94 -11.02 -17.83
N ASP A 5 14.20 -10.68 -19.11
CA ASP A 5 14.60 -9.33 -19.48
C ASP A 5 13.53 -8.30 -19.08
N TYR A 6 12.26 -8.67 -19.24
CA TYR A 6 11.13 -7.85 -18.77
C TYR A 6 11.17 -7.57 -17.26
N ILE A 7 11.50 -8.57 -16.43
CA ILE A 7 11.56 -8.40 -14.97
C ILE A 7 12.73 -7.50 -14.59
N CYS A 8 13.88 -7.67 -15.26
CA CYS A 8 15.06 -6.81 -15.05
C CYS A 8 14.79 -5.36 -15.44
N GLU A 9 14.09 -5.13 -16.56
CA GLU A 9 13.65 -3.80 -17.01
C GLU A 9 12.61 -3.18 -16.06
N TRP A 10 11.71 -4.00 -15.48
CA TRP A 10 10.66 -3.53 -14.58
C TRP A 10 11.16 -3.22 -13.15
N LEU A 11 12.17 -3.93 -12.65
CA LEU A 11 12.65 -3.84 -11.27
C LEU A 11 12.90 -2.40 -10.77
N PRO A 12 13.56 -1.50 -11.53
CA PRO A 12 13.76 -0.11 -11.12
C PRO A 12 12.46 0.67 -10.90
N HIS A 13 11.37 0.28 -11.57
CA HIS A 13 10.06 0.94 -11.51
C HIS A 13 9.14 0.36 -10.43
N LYS A 14 9.52 -0.76 -9.80
CA LYS A 14 8.70 -1.49 -8.83
C LYS A 14 8.22 -0.59 -7.68
N GLU A 15 9.12 0.19 -7.09
CA GLU A 15 8.79 1.02 -5.92
C GLU A 15 7.81 2.14 -6.25
N GLU A 16 8.00 2.79 -7.40
CA GLU A 16 7.10 3.83 -7.89
C GLU A 16 5.72 3.24 -8.22
N PHE A 17 5.68 2.11 -8.92
CA PHE A 17 4.45 1.40 -9.21
C PHE A 17 3.69 1.02 -7.94
N MET A 18 4.39 0.48 -6.94
CA MET A 18 3.80 0.13 -5.64
C MET A 18 3.25 1.36 -4.92
N ARG A 19 3.98 2.48 -4.90
CA ARG A 19 3.50 3.73 -4.31
C ARG A 19 2.20 4.21 -4.96
N VAL A 20 2.14 4.26 -6.30
CA VAL A 20 0.94 4.70 -7.03
C VAL A 20 -0.24 3.78 -6.73
N LEU A 21 -0.02 2.47 -6.72
CA LEU A 21 -1.06 1.49 -6.44
C LEU A 21 -1.60 1.64 -5.01
N LEU A 22 -0.71 1.84 -4.03
CA LEU A 22 -1.07 2.10 -2.64
C LEU A 22 -1.79 3.45 -2.46
N GLU A 23 -1.43 4.49 -3.22
CA GLU A 23 -2.12 5.78 -3.20
C GLU A 23 -3.54 5.69 -3.76
N LEU A 24 -3.74 4.88 -4.80
CA LEU A 24 -5.05 4.64 -5.40
C LEU A 24 -5.96 3.76 -4.53
N GLU A 25 -5.39 2.79 -3.82
CA GLU A 25 -6.13 1.94 -2.87
C GLU A 25 -6.29 2.59 -1.49
N ALA A 26 -5.54 3.65 -1.20
CA ALA A 26 -5.61 4.29 0.10
C ALA A 26 -6.99 4.93 0.31
N PRO A 27 -7.57 4.80 1.52
CA PRO A 27 -8.81 5.50 1.85
C PRO A 27 -8.63 7.02 1.72
N PRO A 28 -9.69 7.74 1.31
CA PRO A 28 -9.68 9.21 1.24
C PRO A 28 -9.41 9.79 2.63
N ASP A 29 -8.80 10.97 2.67
CA ASP A 29 -8.50 11.66 3.92
C ASP A 29 -9.80 12.19 4.57
N PRO A 30 -10.00 12.07 5.91
CA PRO A 30 -9.06 11.58 6.92
C PRO A 30 -8.84 10.07 6.87
N ARG A 31 -7.57 9.64 6.83
CA ARG A 31 -7.21 8.23 7.05
C ARG A 31 -7.35 7.93 8.54
N ASN A 32 -8.53 7.46 8.91
CA ASN A 32 -8.86 7.01 10.25
C ASN A 32 -8.91 5.49 10.28
N CYS A 33 -8.52 4.91 11.42
CA CYS A 33 -8.73 3.48 11.65
C CYS A 33 -10.23 3.16 11.62
N ILE A 34 -10.63 2.14 10.85
CA ILE A 34 -12.03 1.69 10.74
C ILE A 34 -12.61 1.19 12.08
N SER A 35 -11.75 0.71 12.99
CA SER A 35 -12.17 0.12 14.27
C SER A 35 -12.30 1.14 15.39
N CYS A 36 -11.37 2.09 15.52
CA CYS A 36 -11.34 3.04 16.65
C CYS A 36 -11.42 4.51 16.25
N GLY A 37 -11.40 4.84 14.95
CA GLY A 37 -11.52 6.22 14.45
C GLY A 37 -10.33 7.13 14.76
N THR A 38 -9.24 6.60 15.33
CA THR A 38 -8.00 7.37 15.56
C THR A 38 -7.26 7.59 14.25
N ASP A 39 -6.58 8.74 14.13
CA ASP A 39 -5.68 9.05 13.00
C ASP A 39 -4.70 7.89 12.77
N GLY A 40 -4.69 7.36 11.56
CA GLY A 40 -3.86 6.23 11.22
C GLY A 40 -4.32 5.47 9.99
N LEU A 41 -3.52 4.51 9.56
CA LEU A 41 -3.87 3.60 8.45
C LEU A 41 -5.28 3.00 8.65
N TYR A 42 -5.87 2.50 7.56
CA TYR A 42 -7.17 1.81 7.54
C TYR A 42 -7.41 0.89 8.76
N ARG A 43 -6.36 0.20 9.26
CA ARG A 43 -6.29 -0.35 10.63
C ARG A 43 -5.02 0.16 11.34
N CYS A 44 -5.17 0.74 12.53
CA CYS A 44 -4.02 1.14 13.37
C CYS A 44 -3.34 -0.10 13.98
N THR A 45 -2.10 0.07 14.47
CA THR A 45 -1.32 -1.02 15.09
C THR A 45 -2.04 -1.68 16.27
N ASP A 46 -2.83 -0.91 17.02
CA ASP A 46 -3.57 -1.40 18.17
C ASP A 46 -4.77 -2.26 17.75
N CYS A 47 -5.45 -1.89 16.66
CA CYS A 47 -6.62 -2.60 16.13
C CYS A 47 -6.30 -3.69 15.10
N LEU A 48 -5.07 -3.74 14.58
CA LEU A 48 -4.65 -4.71 13.57
C LEU A 48 -4.76 -6.16 14.06
N HIS A 49 -4.56 -6.38 15.36
CA HIS A 49 -4.58 -7.70 15.99
C HIS A 49 -5.99 -8.19 16.31
N GLN A 50 -7.01 -7.32 16.20
CA GLN A 50 -8.39 -7.71 16.47
C GLN A 50 -9.00 -8.34 15.22
N PRO A 51 -9.90 -9.32 15.37
CA PRO A 51 -10.65 -9.89 14.24
C PRO A 51 -11.26 -8.79 13.36
#